data_AF-A0A963WKV4-F1
#
_entry.id   AF-A0A963WKV4-F1
#
_cell.length_a   1.000
_cell.length_b   1.000
_cell.length_c   1.000
_cell.angle_alpha   90.00
_cell.angle_beta   90.00
_cell.angle_gamma   90.00
#
_symmetry.space_group_name_H-M   'P 1'
#
loop_
_entity.id
_entity.type
_entity.pdbx_description
1 polymer ?
#
loop_
_entity_poly.entity_id
_entity_poly.type
_entity_poly.pdbx_seq_one_letter_code
_entity_poly.pdbx_strand_id
1 'polypeptide(L)' 'LLVVGKREAEEGTVAVRTLGEKEQRFMPLAEAIAMLKAEATPPDLR' A
#
# COMPACT_ATOMS: atom_id res chain seq x y z
N LEU A 1 -0.49 -7.66 3.77
CA LEU A 1 0.74 -8.11 3.09
C LEU A 1 1.05 -7.11 1.99
N LEU A 2 2.24 -6.51 2.02
CA LEU A 2 2.74 -5.62 0.96
C LEU A 2 3.77 -6.43 0.19
N VAL A 3 3.49 -6.72 -1.08
CA VAL A 3 4.40 -7.44 -1.97
C VAL A 3 4.93 -6.44 -2.98
N VAL A 4 6.25 -6.30 -3.02
CA VAL A 4 6.95 -5.45 -3.97
C VAL A 4 7.90 -6.35 -4.76
N GLY A 5 7.53 -6.68 -5.99
CA GLY A 5 8.41 -7.36 -6.93
C GLY A 5 9.48 -6.41 -7.51
N LYS A 6 10.45 -7.00 -8.20
CA LYS A 6 11.53 -6.24 -8.86
C LYS A 6 10.99 -5.27 -9.92
N ARG A 7 9.93 -5.66 -10.64
CA ARG A 7 9.27 -4.83 -11.64
C ARG A 7 8.40 -3.75 -11.01
N GLU A 8 7.65 -4.09 -9.96
CA GLU A 8 6.84 -3.11 -9.23
C GLU A 8 7.69 -2.02 -8.57
N ALA A 9 8.91 -2.36 -8.11
CA ALA A 9 9.86 -1.36 -7.62
C ALA A 9 10.34 -0.37 -8.70
N GLU A 10 10.46 -0.81 -9.96
CA GLU A 10 10.83 0.06 -11.10
C GLU A 10 9.65 0.91 -11.59
N GLU A 11 8.43 0.36 -11.59
CA GLU A 11 7.20 1.10 -11.93
C GLU A 11 6.67 1.98 -10.78
N GLY A 12 7.23 1.84 -9.57
CA GLY A 12 6.77 2.56 -8.38
C GLY A 12 5.38 2.11 -7.92
N THR A 13 5.03 0.85 -8.11
CA THR A 13 3.77 0.24 -7.69
C THR A 13 3.99 -0.75 -6.55
N VAL A 14 2.92 -1.08 -5.82
CA VAL A 14 2.93 -2.06 -4.74
C VAL A 14 1.66 -2.89 -4.78
N ALA A 15 1.79 -4.20 -4.60
CA ALA A 15 0.67 -5.10 -4.47
C ALA A 15 0.28 -5.21 -2.99
N VAL A 16 -0.90 -4.69 -2.65
CA VAL A 16 -1.50 -4.80 -1.32
C VAL A 16 -2.44 -5.99 -1.30
N ARG A 17 -2.24 -6.88 -0.33
CA ARG A 17 -3.12 -8.03 -0.08
C ARG A 17 -3.61 -8.03 1.37
N THR A 18 -4.92 -8.03 1.55
CA THR A 18 -5.58 -8.15 2.86
C THR A 18 -5.47 -9.58 3.37
N LEU A 19 -5.31 -9.74 4.70
CA LEU A 19 -5.27 -11.05 5.33
C LEU A 19 -6.69 -11.65 5.31
N GLY A 20 -6.91 -12.71 4.52
CA GLY A 20 -8.22 -13.36 4.38
C GLY A 20 -8.85 -13.22 2.99
N GLU A 21 -8.36 -12.30 2.16
CA GLU A 21 -8.78 -12.16 0.76
C GLU A 21 -7.71 -12.73 -0.20
N LYS A 22 -8.18 -13.27 -1.33
CA LYS A 22 -7.31 -13.79 -2.40
C LYS A 22 -6.88 -12.71 -3.39
N GLU A 23 -7.64 -11.62 -3.49
CA GLU A 23 -7.35 -10.55 -4.42
C GLU A 23 -6.18 -9.69 -3.95
N GLN A 24 -5.26 -9.43 -4.87
CA GLN A 24 -4.17 -8.48 -4.70
C GLN A 24 -4.55 -7.22 -5.47
N ARG A 25 -4.51 -6.07 -4.81
CA ARG A 25 -4.73 -4.78 -5.47
C ARG A 25 -3.37 -4.12 -5.70
N PHE A 26 -3.12 -3.73 -6.95
CA PHE A 26 -1.95 -2.95 -7.31
C PHE A 26 -2.30 -1.48 -7.19
N MET A 27 -1.48 -0.73 -6.46
CA MET A 27 -1.58 0.72 -6.36
C MET A 27 -0.19 1.35 -6.39
N PRO A 28 -0.07 2.62 -6.78
CA PRO A 28 1.19 3.35 -6.69
C PRO A 28 1.74 3.33 -5.26
N LEU A 29 3.06 3.22 -5.13
CA LEU A 29 3.76 3.29 -3.86
C LEU A 29 3.43 4.60 -3.12
N ALA A 30 3.34 5.71 -3.85
CA ALA A 30 2.95 7.00 -3.28
C ALA A 30 1.55 6.97 -2.65
N GLU A 31 0.60 6.29 -3.29
CA GLU A 31 -0.77 6.14 -2.78
C GLU A 31 -0.80 5.24 -1.55
N ALA A 32 -0.08 4.11 -1.59
CA ALA A 32 0.05 3.21 -0.44
C ALA A 32 0.69 3.90 0.77
N ILE A 33 1.72 4.73 0.56
CA ILE A 33 2.35 5.52 1.62
C ILE A 33 1.37 6.56 2.17
N ALA A 34 0.61 7.26 1.31
CA ALA A 34 -0.38 8.23 1.75
C ALA A 34 -1.50 7.59 2.57
N MET A 35 -2.00 6.42 2.15
CA MET A 35 -2.99 5.64 2.90
C MET A 35 -2.45 5.21 4.25
N LEU A 36 -1.26 4.59 4.29
CA LEU A 36 -0.64 4.16 5.55
C LEU A 36 -0.41 5.34 6.49
N LYS A 37 0.02 6.48 5.96
CA LYS A 37 0.21 7.70 6.74
C LYS A 37 -1.13 8.22 7.26
N ALA A 38 -2.18 8.23 6.46
CA ALA A 38 -3.51 8.66 6.87
C ALA A 38 -4.16 7.75 7.91
N GLU A 39 -3.94 6.43 7.83
CA GLU A 39 -4.42 5.46 8.82
C GLU A 39 -3.56 5.46 10.10
N ALA A 40 -2.26 5.71 9.97
CA ALA A 40 -1.35 5.81 11.11
C ALA A 40 -1.39 7.17 11.82
N THR A 41 -2.00 8.20 11.22
CA THR A 41 -2.18 9.49 11.88
C THR A 41 -3.39 9.41 12.79
N PRO A 42 -3.22 9.60 14.12
CA PRO A 42 -4.35 9.65 15.05
C PRO A 42 -5.32 10.76 14.62
N PRO A 43 -6.65 10.57 14.75
CA PRO A 43 -7.63 11.59 14.38
C PRO A 43 -7.47 12.89 15.17
N ASP A 44 -6.80 12.86 16.33
CA ASP A 44 -6.43 14.02 17.15
C ASP A 44 -5.38 14.95 16.54
N LEU A 45 -4.64 14.51 15.50
CA LEU A 45 -3.58 15.29 14.84
C LEU A 45 -3.90 15.63 13.37
N ARG A 46 -5.17 15.50 12.97
CA ARG A 46 -5.63 15.87 11.62
C ARG A 46 -5.81 17.37 11.44
#